data_AF-A0A7H4MYX2-F1
#
_entry.id   AF-A0A7H4MYX2-F1
#
_cell.length_a   1.000
_cell.length_b   1.000
_cell.length_c   1.000
_cell.angle_alpha   90.00
_cell.angle_beta   90.00
_cell.angle_gamma   90.00
#
_symmetry.space_group_name_H-M   'P 1'
#
loop_
_entity.id
_entity.type
_entity.pdbx_description
1 polymer ?
#
loop_
_entity_poly.entity_id
_entity_poly.type
_entity_poly.pdbx_seq_one_letter_code
_entity_poly.pdbx_strand_id
1 'polypeptide(L)'
;MTQISSEPAHNAATLNDEVTLALRAITEKRAATIGYLLDESRQRHIADDSVREAIRRYGRDIGHQLRAQMRDRKDLQEFSGLFTRGLESQVYEMEPVSASRDEFIVLFPLLSLCQLLAAAGARRQRN
;
A
#
# COMPACT_ATOMS: atom_id res chain seq x y z
N MET A 1 -21.50 16.64 1.24
CA MET A 1 -21.06 15.62 2.21
C MET A 1 -21.56 14.27 1.71
N THR A 2 -20.70 13.55 1.00
CA THR A 2 -21.00 12.18 0.55
C THR A 2 -20.86 11.26 1.76
N GLN A 3 -21.92 10.53 2.12
CA GLN A 3 -21.87 9.60 3.23
C GLN A 3 -20.92 8.45 2.89
N ILE A 4 -19.81 8.35 3.63
CA ILE A 4 -18.97 7.16 3.62
C ILE A 4 -19.73 6.10 4.43
N SER A 5 -20.24 5.08 3.74
CA SER A 5 -20.94 3.94 4.34
C SER A 5 -20.11 3.33 5.48
N SER A 6 -20.76 3.01 6.59
CA SER A 6 -20.18 2.33 7.75
C SER A 6 -20.13 0.81 7.62
N GLU A 7 -20.34 0.27 6.41
CA GLU A 7 -20.12 -1.15 6.16
C GLU A 7 -18.64 -1.50 6.36
N PRO A 8 -18.32 -2.64 7.01
CA PRO A 8 -16.94 -3.07 7.15
C PRO A 8 -16.33 -3.20 5.76
N ALA A 9 -15.23 -2.48 5.51
CA ALA A 9 -14.48 -2.57 4.27
C ALA A 9 -14.30 -4.05 3.92
N HIS A 10 -14.89 -4.46 2.79
CA HIS A 10 -14.80 -5.82 2.29
C HIS A 10 -13.35 -6.06 1.89
N ASN A 11 -12.52 -6.47 2.86
CA ASN A 11 -11.10 -6.74 2.64
C ASN A 11 -10.86 -8.10 1.96
N ALA A 12 -11.76 -8.48 1.05
CA ALA A 12 -11.69 -9.71 0.29
C ALA A 12 -11.28 -9.35 -1.14
N ALA A 13 -10.09 -9.79 -1.53
CA ALA A 13 -9.64 -9.64 -2.91
C ALA A 13 -10.58 -10.38 -3.85
N THR A 14 -11.01 -9.72 -4.91
CA THR A 14 -11.92 -10.26 -5.93
C THR A 14 -11.19 -10.61 -7.22
N LEU A 15 -10.08 -9.92 -7.54
CA LEU A 15 -9.30 -10.17 -8.74
C LEU A 15 -8.44 -11.42 -8.58
N ASN A 16 -8.49 -12.30 -9.58
CA ASN A 16 -7.85 -13.62 -9.56
C ASN A 16 -7.10 -13.95 -10.87
N ASP A 17 -6.81 -12.96 -11.71
CA ASP A 17 -6.00 -13.17 -12.89
C ASP A 17 -4.54 -13.49 -12.51
N GLU A 18 -3.86 -14.24 -13.37
CA GLU A 18 -2.53 -14.79 -13.09
C GLU A 18 -1.49 -13.70 -12.83
N VAL A 19 -1.54 -12.58 -13.57
CA VAL A 19 -0.58 -11.47 -13.43
C VAL A 19 -0.77 -10.79 -12.07
N THR A 20 -2.00 -10.47 -11.70
CA THR A 20 -2.33 -9.88 -10.40
C THR A 20 -1.92 -10.80 -9.25
N LEU A 21 -2.23 -12.09 -9.33
CA LEU A 21 -1.83 -13.06 -8.31
C LEU A 21 -0.30 -13.20 -8.18
N ALA A 22 0.42 -13.22 -9.31
CA ALA A 22 1.88 -13.27 -9.31
C ALA A 22 2.50 -12.02 -8.65
N LEU A 23 1.98 -10.83 -8.98
CA LEU A 23 2.44 -9.58 -8.38
C LEU A 23 2.11 -9.48 -6.89
N ARG A 24 0.94 -10.00 -6.46
CA ARG A 24 0.60 -10.13 -5.04
C ARG A 24 1.58 -11.04 -4.31
N ALA A 25 1.87 -12.21 -4.86
CA ALA A 25 2.85 -13.14 -4.27
C ALA A 25 4.25 -12.52 -4.16
N ILE A 26 4.68 -11.71 -5.14
CA ILE A 26 5.94 -10.97 -5.06
C ILE A 26 5.88 -9.90 -3.97
N THR A 27 4.78 -9.16 -3.88
CA THR A 27 4.56 -8.13 -2.85
C THR A 27 4.60 -8.73 -1.45
N GLU A 28 3.95 -9.88 -1.24
CA GLU A 28 3.98 -10.62 0.01
C GLU A 28 5.38 -11.07 0.39
N LYS A 29 6.16 -11.62 -0.55
CA LYS A 29 7.56 -12.01 -0.31
C LYS A 29 8.43 -10.82 0.12
N ARG A 30 8.26 -9.66 -0.52
CA ARG A 30 8.97 -8.42 -0.16
C ARG A 30 8.58 -7.94 1.24
N ALA A 31 7.28 -7.91 1.54
CA ALA A 31 6.77 -7.53 2.85
C ALA A 31 7.28 -8.47 3.96
N ALA A 32 7.28 -9.79 3.73
CA ALA A 32 7.83 -10.77 4.65
C ALA A 32 9.32 -10.53 4.91
N THR A 33 10.11 -10.24 3.86
CA THR A 33 11.54 -9.93 3.99
C THR A 33 11.78 -8.69 4.86
N ILE A 34 10.99 -7.62 4.66
CA ILE A 34 11.04 -6.42 5.50
C ILE A 34 10.66 -6.76 6.95
N GLY A 35 9.65 -7.62 7.14
CA GLY A 35 9.27 -8.14 8.46
C GLY A 35 10.42 -8.85 9.17
N TYR A 36 11.14 -9.73 8.47
CA TYR A 36 12.32 -10.41 9.02
C TYR A 36 13.44 -9.44 9.38
N LEU A 37 13.71 -8.41 8.56
CA LEU A 37 14.71 -7.39 8.89
C LEU A 37 14.37 -6.62 10.18
N LEU A 38 13.08 -6.31 10.39
CA LEU A 38 12.61 -5.69 11.62
C LEU A 38 12.73 -6.64 12.82
N ASP A 39 12.41 -7.92 12.64
CA ASP A 39 12.53 -8.91 13.72
C ASP A 39 13.99 -9.16 14.12
N GLU A 40 14.90 -9.26 13.15
CA GLU A 40 16.35 -9.34 13.40
C GLU A 40 16.88 -8.09 14.13
N SER A 41 16.41 -6.90 13.73
CA SER A 41 16.79 -5.65 14.40
C SER A 41 16.37 -5.65 15.87
N ARG A 42 15.13 -6.07 16.16
CA ARG A 42 14.62 -6.19 17.53
C ARG A 42 15.37 -7.19 18.38
N GLN A 43 15.67 -8.38 17.83
CA GLN A 43 16.44 -9.42 18.53
C GLN A 43 17.83 -8.92 18.93
N ARG A 44 18.40 -8.00 18.15
CA ARG A 44 19.72 -7.39 18.41
C ARG A 44 19.62 -6.05 19.16
N HIS A 45 18.42 -5.67 19.63
CA HIS A 45 18.15 -4.39 20.30
C HIS A 45 18.56 -3.15 19.46
N ILE A 46 18.51 -3.26 18.14
CA ILE A 46 18.72 -2.16 17.21
C ILE A 46 17.38 -1.45 17.00
N ALA A 47 17.37 -0.12 17.06
CA ALA A 47 16.16 0.65 16.80
C ALA A 47 15.68 0.49 15.35
N ASP A 48 14.38 0.21 15.19
CA ASP A 48 13.72 0.02 13.88
C ASP A 48 13.61 1.33 13.06
N ASP A 49 14.04 2.48 13.59
CA ASP A 49 13.89 3.80 12.95
C ASP A 49 14.57 3.89 11.59
N SER A 50 15.72 3.23 11.44
CA SER A 50 16.45 3.16 10.17
C SER A 50 15.64 2.46 9.07
N VAL A 51 14.94 1.36 9.40
CA VAL A 51 14.09 0.63 8.47
C VAL A 51 12.84 1.44 8.13
N ARG A 52 12.21 2.09 9.13
CA ARG A 52 11.06 2.98 8.90
C ARG A 52 11.42 4.15 8.00
N GLU A 53 12.60 4.74 8.19
CA GLU A 53 13.10 5.82 7.35
C GLU A 53 13.41 5.35 5.94
N ALA A 54 13.97 4.15 5.76
CA ALA A 54 14.16 3.56 4.43
C ALA A 54 12.83 3.39 3.67
N ILE A 55 11.80 2.89 4.35
CA ILE A 55 10.44 2.76 3.77
C ILE A 55 9.88 4.15 3.40
N ARG A 56 10.05 5.15 4.27
CA ARG A 56 9.62 6.53 3.99
C ARG A 56 10.35 7.12 2.78
N ARG A 57 11.66 6.91 2.66
CA ARG A 57 12.46 7.36 1.50
C ARG A 57 12.00 6.69 0.22
N TYR A 58 11.79 5.39 0.22
CA TYR A 58 11.26 4.65 -0.92
C TYR A 58 9.92 5.23 -1.41
N GLY A 59 8.97 5.48 -0.48
CA GLY A 59 7.69 6.11 -0.82
C GLY A 59 7.85 7.54 -1.35
N ARG A 60 8.78 8.32 -0.79
CA ARG A 60 9.10 9.67 -1.26
C ARG A 60 9.65 9.67 -2.68
N ASP A 61 10.55 8.75 -3.00
CA ASP A 61 11.16 8.64 -4.33
C ASP A 61 10.10 8.34 -5.40
N ILE A 62 9.17 7.42 -5.11
CA ILE A 62 7.99 7.17 -5.97
C ILE A 62 7.15 8.44 -6.12
N GLY A 63 6.87 9.15 -5.01
CA GLY A 63 6.12 10.40 -5.05
C GLY A 63 6.80 11.47 -5.91
N HIS A 64 8.13 11.57 -5.85
CA HIS A 64 8.91 12.47 -6.72
C HIS A 64 8.83 12.08 -8.19
N GLN A 65 8.90 10.79 -8.50
CA GLN A 65 8.76 10.27 -9.87
C GLN A 65 7.36 10.53 -10.45
N LEU A 66 6.30 10.32 -9.66
CA LEU A 66 4.93 10.65 -10.08
C LEU A 66 4.77 12.15 -10.33
N ARG A 67 5.24 12.98 -9.39
CA ARG A 67 5.15 14.45 -9.50
C ARG A 67 5.92 15.01 -10.71
N ALA A 68 6.99 14.34 -11.13
CA ALA A 68 7.76 14.73 -12.32
C ALA A 68 7.01 14.48 -13.64
N GLN A 69 6.03 13.58 -13.64
CA GLN A 69 5.20 13.28 -14.82
C GLN A 69 3.99 14.22 -14.95
N MET A 70 3.69 14.98 -13.90
CA MET A 70 2.56 15.91 -13.87
C MET A 70 2.90 17.24 -14.56
N ARG A 71 1.96 17.75 -15.35
CA ARG A 71 2.03 19.10 -15.94
C ARG A 71 1.82 20.16 -14.87
N ASP A 72 0.76 20.01 -14.05
CA ASP A 72 0.54 20.84 -12.88
C ASP A 72 0.74 19.99 -11.62
N ARG A 73 1.83 20.25 -10.91
CA ARG A 73 2.23 19.53 -9.70
C ARG A 73 1.26 19.68 -8.51
N LYS A 74 0.21 20.47 -8.64
CA LYS A 74 -0.85 20.66 -7.63
C LYS A 74 -2.22 20.14 -8.09
N ASP A 75 -2.34 19.65 -9.33
CA ASP A 75 -3.61 19.13 -9.84
C ASP A 75 -3.87 17.71 -9.31
N LEU A 76 -4.80 17.60 -8.36
CA LEU A 76 -5.19 16.32 -7.77
C LEU A 76 -5.90 15.40 -8.77
N GLN A 77 -6.55 15.95 -9.78
CA GLN A 77 -7.20 15.19 -10.83
C GLN A 77 -6.17 14.57 -11.78
N GLU A 78 -5.09 15.31 -12.09
CA GLU A 78 -3.96 14.74 -12.84
C GLU A 78 -3.24 13.66 -12.01
N PHE A 79 -3.04 13.91 -10.72
CA PHE A 79 -2.41 12.96 -9.81
C PHE A 79 -3.18 11.65 -9.71
N SER A 80 -4.51 11.71 -9.53
CA SER A 80 -5.35 10.51 -9.40
C SER A 80 -5.21 9.61 -10.62
N GLY A 81 -5.22 10.19 -11.83
CA GLY A 81 -5.07 9.47 -13.09
C GLY A 81 -3.67 8.91 -13.34
N LEU A 82 -2.64 9.32 -12.58
CA LEU A 82 -1.31 8.69 -12.60
C LEU A 82 -1.19 7.62 -11.51
N PHE A 83 -1.68 7.91 -10.31
CA PHE A 83 -1.60 7.04 -9.15
C PHE A 83 -2.32 5.70 -9.36
N THR A 84 -3.44 5.69 -10.07
CA THR A 84 -4.27 4.48 -10.27
C THR A 84 -4.08 3.81 -11.64
N ARG A 85 -3.13 4.29 -12.46
CA ARG A 85 -2.96 3.85 -13.86
C ARG A 85 -2.28 2.49 -14.02
N GLY A 86 -1.45 2.10 -13.06
CA GLY A 86 -0.56 0.94 -13.15
C GLY A 86 -1.18 -0.36 -12.65
N LEU A 87 -0.42 -1.45 -12.78
CA LEU A 87 -0.81 -2.78 -12.27
C LEU A 87 -0.98 -2.77 -10.74
N GLU A 88 -0.36 -1.82 -10.05
CA GLU A 88 -0.53 -1.60 -8.62
C GLU A 88 -1.99 -1.38 -8.24
N SER A 89 -2.78 -0.69 -9.07
CA SER A 89 -4.21 -0.49 -8.79
C SER A 89 -4.98 -1.80 -8.81
N GLN A 90 -4.61 -2.75 -9.66
CA GLN A 90 -5.18 -4.10 -9.69
C GLN A 90 -4.69 -4.95 -8.52
N VAL A 91 -3.38 -4.90 -8.22
CA VAL A 91 -2.77 -5.63 -7.11
C VAL A 91 -3.47 -5.32 -5.79
N TYR A 92 -3.75 -4.04 -5.52
CA TYR A 92 -4.40 -3.59 -4.29
C TYR A 92 -5.91 -3.38 -4.41
N GLU A 93 -6.50 -3.66 -5.58
CA GLU A 93 -7.90 -3.40 -5.93
C GLU A 93 -8.33 -1.96 -5.59
N MET A 94 -7.46 -1.00 -5.92
CA MET A 94 -7.68 0.41 -5.63
C MET A 94 -8.98 0.91 -6.25
N GLU A 95 -9.88 1.44 -5.42
CA GLU A 95 -11.16 1.97 -5.85
C GLU A 95 -11.22 3.49 -5.59
N PRO A 96 -11.15 4.34 -6.63
CA PRO A 96 -11.34 5.78 -6.48
C PRO A 96 -12.78 6.09 -6.09
N VAL A 97 -12.98 6.63 -4.88
CA VAL A 97 -14.29 7.08 -4.39
C VAL A 97 -14.56 8.52 -4.79
N SER A 98 -13.52 9.34 -4.84
CA SER A 98 -13.59 10.70 -5.37
C SER A 98 -12.30 11.07 -6.08
N ALA A 99 -12.40 11.75 -7.21
CA ALA A 99 -11.27 12.24 -7.98
C ALA A 99 -11.64 13.56 -8.66
N SER A 100 -11.32 14.67 -8.01
CA SER A 100 -11.52 16.03 -8.49
C SER A 100 -10.24 16.85 -8.30
N ARG A 101 -10.30 18.14 -8.65
CA ARG A 101 -9.17 19.06 -8.40
C ARG A 101 -8.97 19.37 -6.92
N ASP A 102 -10.02 19.25 -6.11
CA ASP A 102 -10.02 19.64 -4.69
C ASP A 102 -9.86 18.43 -3.75
N GLU A 103 -10.21 17.23 -4.22
CA GLU A 103 -10.12 16.00 -3.43
C GLU A 103 -9.79 14.77 -4.28
N PHE A 104 -9.00 13.87 -3.70
CA PHE A 104 -8.76 12.53 -4.22
C PHE A 104 -8.83 11.53 -3.07
N ILE A 105 -9.79 10.61 -3.14
CA ILE A 105 -10.05 9.56 -2.15
C ILE A 105 -10.03 8.22 -2.88
N VAL A 106 -9.21 7.29 -2.39
CA VAL A 106 -9.09 5.94 -2.93
C VAL A 106 -9.12 4.93 -1.78
N LEU A 107 -9.93 3.88 -1.95
CA LEU A 107 -9.99 2.75 -1.04
C LEU A 107 -9.01 1.67 -1.49
N PHE A 108 -8.44 0.96 -0.52
CA PHE A 108 -7.53 -0.17 -0.75
C PHE A 108 -8.13 -1.42 -0.07
N PRO A 109 -9.05 -2.14 -0.73
CA PRO A 109 -9.69 -3.33 -0.18
C PRO A 109 -8.66 -4.42 0.18
N LEU A 110 -7.60 -4.55 -0.63
CA LEU A 110 -6.51 -5.47 -0.35
C LEU A 110 -5.24 -4.71 0.03
N LEU A 111 -5.08 -4.33 1.30
CA LEU A 111 -3.77 -3.91 1.80
C LEU A 111 -3.01 -5.13 2.38
N SER A 112 -2.20 -5.78 1.55
CA SER A 112 -1.40 -6.96 1.92
C SER A 112 -0.53 -6.75 3.16
N LEU A 113 -0.07 -5.53 3.43
CA LEU A 113 0.69 -5.19 4.65
C LEU A 113 -0.16 -5.36 5.92
N CYS A 114 -1.45 -5.02 5.90
CA CYS A 114 -2.35 -5.23 7.04
C CYS A 114 -2.60 -6.72 7.29
N GLN A 115 -2.75 -7.53 6.23
CA GLN A 115 -2.91 -8.98 6.37
C GLN A 115 -1.62 -9.65 6.87
N LEU A 116 -0.44 -9.22 6.39
CA LEU A 116 0.85 -9.75 6.85
C LEU A 116 1.18 -9.33 8.29
N LEU A 117 0.88 -8.08 8.68
CA LEU A 117 1.02 -7.62 10.06
C LEU A 117 0.02 -8.30 11.00
N ALA A 118 -1.22 -8.53 10.55
CA ALA A 118 -2.20 -9.32 11.31
C ALA A 118 -1.73 -10.77 11.46
N ALA A 119 -1.20 -11.40 10.42
CA ALA A 119 -0.66 -12.75 10.46
C ALA A 119 0.62 -12.87 11.33
N ALA A 120 1.49 -11.86 11.30
CA ALA A 120 2.69 -11.79 12.14
C ALA A 120 2.34 -11.54 13.62
N GLY A 121 1.35 -10.69 13.89
CA GLY A 121 0.80 -10.49 15.23
C GLY A 121 0.13 -11.74 15.80
N ALA A 122 -0.64 -12.47 14.98
CA ALA A 122 -1.31 -13.71 15.38
C ALA A 122 -0.35 -14.88 15.65
N ARG A 123 0.81 -14.96 14.97
CA ARG A 123 1.86 -15.94 15.30
C ARG A 123 2.56 -15.64 16.62
N ARG A 124 2.61 -14.37 17.04
CA ARG A 124 3.26 -13.94 18.28
C ARG A 124 2.47 -14.25 19.56
N GLN A 125 1.16 -14.50 19.46
CA GLN A 125 0.32 -14.90 20.60
C GLN A 125 0.27 -16.42 20.83
N ARG A 126 0.88 -17.22 19.96
CA ARG A 126 0.88 -18.70 20.05
C ARG A 126 2.23 -19.29 20.47
N ASN A 127 3.25 -18.46 20.69
CA ASN A 127 4.55 -18.82 21.24
C ASN A 127 4.76 -18.07 22.56
#